data_AF-A0A1M3K1Q9-F1
#
_entry.id   AF-A0A1M3K1Q9-F1
#
_cell.length_a   1.000
_cell.length_b   1.000
_cell.length_c   1.000
_cell.angle_alpha   90.00
_cell.angle_beta   90.00
_cell.angle_gamma   90.00
#
_symmetry.space_group_name_H-M   'P 1'
#
loop_
_entity.id
_entity.type
_entity.pdbx_description
1 polymer ?
#
loop_
_entity_poly.entity_id
_entity_poly.type
_entity_poly.pdbx_seq_one_letter_code
_entity_poly.pdbx_strand_id
1 'polypeptide(L)'
;MSEMNPGEVTSDDRLMAALAYIFAPLVPIIFLFLEDKKNRPFIKAHNGQALVMGVIMIIITPIIAAFTFGCGGILWLLMLWWGYKAYKGEYINIPVVTDFVKNQGW
;
A
#
# COMPACT_ATOMS: atom_id res chain seq x y z
N MET A 1 -6.19 15.67 24.65
CA MET A 1 -5.59 15.07 23.44
C MET A 1 -4.66 13.98 23.93
N SER A 2 -5.00 12.71 23.70
CA SER A 2 -4.08 11.61 24.03
C SER A 2 -2.80 11.80 23.22
N GLU A 3 -1.66 11.88 23.90
CA GLU A 3 -0.36 11.88 23.25
C GLU A 3 -0.28 10.63 22.37
N MET A 4 -0.33 10.84 21.05
CA MET A 4 -0.31 9.78 20.06
C MET A 4 1.05 9.10 20.14
N ASN A 5 1.11 7.89 20.70
CA ASN A 5 2.33 7.09 20.75
C ASN A 5 2.68 6.64 19.33
N PRO A 6 3.77 7.14 18.70
CA PRO A 6 4.10 6.82 17.31
C PRO A 6 4.53 5.35 17.11
N GLY A 7 4.79 4.61 18.19
CA GLY A 7 5.09 3.17 18.14
C GLY A 7 3.85 2.26 18.20
N GLU A 8 2.68 2.80 18.56
CA GLU A 8 1.45 2.03 18.66
C GLU A 8 0.69 2.06 17.33
N VAL A 9 0.40 0.87 16.77
CA VAL A 9 -0.41 0.73 15.56
C VAL A 9 -1.88 0.78 15.93
N THR A 10 -2.59 1.84 15.54
CA THR A 10 -4.02 2.00 15.89
C THR A 10 -4.96 1.26 14.93
N SER A 11 -6.25 1.18 15.25
CA SER A 11 -7.29 0.75 14.29
C SER A 11 -7.30 1.60 13.03
N ASP A 12 -7.11 2.91 13.19
CA ASP A 12 -7.12 3.85 12.08
C ASP A 12 -5.90 3.67 11.18
N ASP A 13 -4.73 3.37 11.74
CA ASP A 13 -3.54 3.01 10.95
C ASP A 13 -3.77 1.81 10.05
N ARG A 14 -4.37 0.78 10.62
CA ARG A 14 -4.70 -0.46 9.91
C ARG A 14 -5.69 -0.22 8.79
N LEU A 15 -6.72 0.60 9.04
CA LEU A 15 -7.68 0.99 8.03
C LEU A 15 -7.02 1.80 6.91
N MET A 16 -6.23 2.82 7.26
CA MET A 16 -5.55 3.68 6.28
C MET A 16 -4.58 2.88 5.41
N ALA A 17 -3.75 2.02 6.03
CA ALA A 17 -2.84 1.16 5.29
C ALA A 17 -3.58 0.19 4.34
N ALA A 18 -4.72 -0.37 4.76
CA ALA A 18 -5.55 -1.19 3.89
C ALA A 18 -6.11 -0.41 2.69
N LEU A 19 -6.61 0.81 2.93
CA LEU A 19 -7.12 1.70 1.89
C LEU A 19 -6.02 2.08 0.88
N ALA A 20 -4.79 2.27 1.34
CA ALA A 20 -3.65 2.56 0.49
C ALA A 20 -3.44 1.47 -0.58
N TYR A 21 -3.59 0.19 -0.23
CA TYR A 21 -3.52 -0.90 -1.20
C TYR A 21 -4.74 -0.98 -2.11
N ILE A 22 -5.96 -0.92 -1.56
CA ILE A 22 -7.19 -1.11 -2.33
C ILE A 22 -7.36 -0.03 -3.41
N PHE A 23 -7.04 1.22 -3.08
CA PHE A 23 -7.23 2.36 -3.98
C PHE A 23 -5.90 2.90 -4.51
N ALA A 24 -4.87 2.05 -4.59
CA ALA A 24 -3.61 2.43 -5.19
C ALA A 24 -3.79 2.74 -6.70
N PRO A 25 -3.10 3.76 -7.24
CA PRO A 25 -2.15 4.66 -6.59
C PRO A 25 -2.80 5.93 -6.00
N LEU A 26 -4.11 6.14 -6.19
CA LEU A 26 -4.79 7.39 -5.81
C LEU A 26 -4.70 7.69 -4.32
N VAL A 27 -5.10 6.75 -3.44
CA VAL A 27 -5.04 6.97 -1.98
C VAL A 27 -3.60 7.14 -1.49
N PRO A 28 -2.62 6.34 -1.95
CA PRO A 28 -1.23 6.57 -1.58
C PRO A 28 -0.68 7.95 -1.95
N ILE A 29 -1.07 8.49 -3.11
CA ILE A 29 -0.71 9.85 -3.52
C ILE A 29 -1.32 10.86 -2.56
N ILE A 30 -2.61 10.73 -2.22
CA ILE A 30 -3.28 11.61 -1.25
C ILE A 30 -2.55 11.60 0.09
N PHE A 31 -2.15 10.43 0.59
CA PHE A 31 -1.41 10.31 1.85
C PHE A 31 -0.06 11.02 1.83
N LEU A 32 0.55 11.25 0.66
CA LEU A 32 1.80 12.03 0.58
C LEU A 32 1.61 13.50 0.95
N PHE A 33 0.40 14.02 0.75
CA PHE A 33 0.02 15.38 1.07
C PHE A 33 -0.58 15.53 2.48
N LEU A 34 -0.85 14.41 3.17
CA LEU A 34 -1.36 14.41 4.54
C LEU A 34 -0.22 14.14 5.52
N GLU A 35 0.31 15.19 6.16
CA GLU A 35 1.48 15.07 7.06
C GLU A 35 1.23 14.14 8.25
N ASP A 36 0.00 14.15 8.79
CA ASP A 36 -0.43 13.29 9.89
C ASP A 36 -0.51 11.81 9.50
N LYS A 37 -0.64 11.49 8.21
CA LYS A 37 -0.67 10.12 7.69
C LYS A 37 0.70 9.69 7.16
N LYS A 38 1.38 10.54 6.39
CA LYS A 38 2.71 10.29 5.82
C LYS A 38 3.76 9.97 6.89
N ASN A 39 3.67 10.63 8.05
CA ASN A 39 4.69 10.53 9.09
C ASN A 39 4.41 9.40 10.11
N ARG A 40 3.29 8.67 9.98
CA ARG A 40 2.99 7.53 10.86
C ARG A 40 3.80 6.31 10.38
N PRO A 41 4.65 5.68 11.20
CA PRO A 41 5.56 4.63 10.74
C PRO A 41 4.87 3.46 10.02
N PHE A 42 3.74 2.99 10.55
CA PHE A 42 2.96 1.90 9.96
C PHE A 42 2.39 2.30 8.59
N ILE A 43 1.72 3.46 8.52
CA ILE A 43 1.15 3.96 7.26
C ILE A 43 2.27 4.20 6.25
N LYS A 44 3.38 4.84 6.65
CA LYS A 44 4.51 5.15 5.78
C LYS A 44 5.09 3.90 5.10
N ALA A 45 5.33 2.83 5.87
CA ALA A 45 5.84 1.57 5.35
C ALA A 45 4.91 0.92 4.31
N HIS A 46 3.61 0.87 4.61
CA HIS A 46 2.61 0.32 3.68
C HIS A 46 2.34 1.23 2.49
N ASN A 47 2.38 2.55 2.68
CA ASN A 47 2.06 3.54 1.66
C ASN A 47 3.09 3.55 0.54
N GLY A 48 4.38 3.48 0.87
CA GLY A 48 5.44 3.38 -0.13
C GLY A 48 5.32 2.10 -0.96
N GLN A 49 5.08 0.95 -0.30
CA GLN A 49 4.85 -0.33 -0.96
C GLN A 49 3.61 -0.30 -1.87
N ALA A 50 2.49 0.20 -1.35
CA ALA A 50 1.23 0.29 -2.08
C ALA A 50 1.32 1.24 -3.29
N LEU A 51 2.03 2.36 -3.16
CA LEU A 51 2.24 3.30 -4.26
C LEU A 51 3.04 2.65 -5.40
N VAL A 52 4.21 2.08 -5.08
CA VAL A 52 5.06 1.42 -6.08
C VAL A 52 4.32 0.26 -6.75
N MET A 53 3.66 -0.57 -5.96
CA MET A 53 2.93 -1.72 -6.48
C MET A 53 1.71 -1.29 -7.30
N GLY A 54 1.00 -0.23 -6.91
CA GLY A 54 -0.10 0.34 -7.68
C GLY A 54 0.33 0.84 -9.05
N VAL A 55 1.48 1.52 -9.13
CA VAL A 55 2.07 1.95 -10.41
C VAL A 55 2.45 0.74 -11.27
N ILE A 56 3.09 -0.28 -10.69
CA ILE A 56 3.43 -1.53 -11.39
C ILE A 56 2.16 -2.20 -11.94
N MET A 57 1.11 -2.30 -11.13
CA MET A 57 -0.14 -2.96 -11.51
C MET A 57 -0.88 -2.22 -12.63
N ILE A 58 -0.87 -0.89 -12.65
CA ILE A 58 -1.45 -0.08 -13.73
C ILE A 58 -0.80 -0.40 -15.09
N ILE A 59 0.49 -0.75 -15.10
CA ILE A 59 1.23 -1.04 -16.33
C ILE A 59 1.08 -2.52 -16.71
N ILE A 60 1.27 -3.44 -15.76
CA ILE A 60 1.29 -4.88 -16.03
C ILE A 60 -0.10 -5.45 -16.31
N THR A 61 -1.11 -5.03 -15.55
CA THR A 61 -2.48 -5.58 -15.66
C THR A 61 -3.08 -5.43 -17.06
N PRO A 62 -3.07 -4.25 -17.73
CA PRO A 62 -3.64 -4.11 -19.07
C PRO A 62 -2.86 -4.92 -20.12
N ILE A 63 -1.54 -5.04 -19.99
CA ILE A 63 -0.72 -5.85 -20.90
C ILE A 63 -1.15 -7.32 -20.81
N ILE A 64 -1.23 -7.87 -19.59
CA ILE A 64 -1.65 -9.27 -19.40
C ILE A 64 -3.11 -9.45 -19.81
N ALA A 65 -3.99 -8.53 -19.43
CA ALA A 65 -5.40 -8.59 -19.79
C ALA A 65 -5.61 -8.60 -21.31
N ALA A 66 -4.79 -7.90 -22.09
CA ALA A 66 -4.86 -7.92 -23.55
C ALA A 66 -4.56 -9.31 -24.14
N PHE A 67 -3.59 -10.04 -23.58
CA PHE A 67 -3.25 -11.40 -24.04
C PHE A 67 -4.16 -12.48 -23.47
N THR A 68 -4.76 -12.25 -22.30
CA THR A 68 -5.61 -13.24 -21.60
C THR A 68 -7.10 -12.94 -21.71
N PHE A 69 -7.54 -12.11 -22.66
CA PHE A 69 -8.95 -11.70 -22.83
C PHE A 69 -9.63 -11.22 -21.53
N GLY A 70 -8.92 -10.40 -20.73
CA GLY A 70 -9.45 -9.80 -19.50
C GLY A 70 -9.10 -10.53 -18.20
N CYS A 71 -8.61 -11.77 -18.24
CA CYS A 71 -8.25 -12.50 -17.01
C CYS A 71 -7.07 -11.87 -16.23
N GLY A 72 -6.29 -10.98 -16.84
CA GLY A 72 -5.24 -10.22 -16.15
C GLY A 72 -5.73 -9.40 -14.95
N GLY A 73 -7.01 -9.03 -14.90
CA GLY A 73 -7.62 -8.34 -13.77
C GLY A 73 -7.54 -9.10 -12.44
N ILE A 74 -7.37 -10.42 -12.48
CA ILE A 74 -7.17 -11.27 -11.28
C ILE A 74 -5.94 -10.84 -10.48
N LEU A 75 -4.92 -10.28 -11.13
CA LEU A 75 -3.72 -9.80 -10.46
C LEU A 75 -4.04 -8.71 -9.43
N TRP A 76 -5.05 -7.88 -9.69
CA TRP A 76 -5.47 -6.84 -8.77
C TRP A 76 -5.91 -7.40 -7.40
N LEU A 77 -6.37 -8.66 -7.33
CA LEU A 77 -6.70 -9.32 -6.07
C LEU A 77 -5.51 -9.44 -5.10
N LEU A 78 -4.27 -9.38 -5.60
CA LEU A 78 -3.07 -9.32 -4.75
C LEU A 78 -3.05 -8.04 -3.89
N MET A 79 -3.56 -6.92 -4.42
CA MET A 79 -3.69 -5.68 -3.66
C MET A 79 -4.70 -5.83 -2.53
N LEU A 80 -5.80 -6.55 -2.75
CA LEU A 80 -6.75 -6.87 -1.68
C LEU A 80 -6.11 -7.74 -0.59
N TRP A 81 -5.29 -8.72 -0.98
CA TRP A 81 -4.59 -9.59 -0.04
C TRP A 81 -3.60 -8.82 0.85
N TRP A 82 -2.80 -7.92 0.27
CA TRP A 82 -1.92 -7.07 1.06
C TRP A 82 -2.70 -6.06 1.91
N GLY A 83 -3.79 -5.49 1.39
CA GLY A 83 -4.69 -4.64 2.15
C GLY A 83 -5.28 -5.37 3.36
N TYR A 84 -5.67 -6.63 3.21
CA TYR A 84 -6.16 -7.48 4.31
C TYR A 84 -5.09 -7.70 5.39
N LYS A 85 -3.85 -8.00 5.01
CA LYS A 85 -2.73 -8.15 5.96
C LYS A 85 -2.42 -6.84 6.69
N ALA A 86 -2.42 -5.71 5.97
CA ALA A 86 -2.26 -4.40 6.57
C ALA A 86 -3.40 -4.09 7.55
N TYR A 87 -4.63 -4.47 7.23
CA TYR A 87 -5.78 -4.34 8.14
C TYR A 87 -5.66 -5.19 9.41
N LYS A 88 -4.97 -6.33 9.34
CA LYS A 88 -4.63 -7.14 10.53
C LYS A 88 -3.54 -6.50 11.41
N GLY A 89 -2.86 -5.46 10.93
CA GLY A 89 -1.74 -4.83 11.62
C GLY A 89 -0.39 -5.49 11.34
N GLU A 90 -0.31 -6.31 10.29
CA GLU A 90 0.93 -6.99 9.92
C GLU A 90 1.79 -6.12 8.99
N TYR A 91 3.08 -6.00 9.29
CA TYR A 91 4.04 -5.49 8.32
C TYR A 91 4.27 -6.50 7.21
N ILE A 92 4.21 -6.03 5.96
CA ILE A 92 4.33 -6.88 4.78
C ILE A 92 5.73 -6.72 4.18
N ASN A 93 6.30 -7.83 3.75
CA ASN A 93 7.48 -7.84 2.90
C ASN A 93 7.09 -8.32 1.50
N ILE A 94 7.11 -7.41 0.54
CA ILE A 94 6.94 -7.67 -0.88
C ILE A 94 8.36 -7.76 -1.46
N PRO A 95 8.82 -8.94 -1.92
CA PRO A 95 10.17 -9.11 -2.46
C PRO A 95 10.46 -8.04 -3.52
N VAL A 96 11.68 -7.51 -3.51
CA VAL A 96 12.15 -6.41 -4.39
C VAL A 96 11.50 -5.05 -4.08
N VAL A 97 10.17 -4.98 -3.94
CA VAL A 97 9.44 -3.72 -3.71
C VAL A 97 9.74 -3.15 -2.33
N THR A 98 9.70 -3.97 -1.28
CA THR A 98 9.98 -3.50 0.08
C THR A 98 11.40 -2.97 0.23
N ASP A 99 12.39 -3.63 -0.37
CA ASP A 99 13.78 -3.16 -0.33
C ASP A 99 13.99 -1.90 -1.16
N PHE A 100 13.34 -1.83 -2.34
CA PHE A 100 13.32 -0.61 -3.16
C PHE A 100 12.75 0.58 -2.38
N VAL A 101 11.60 0.41 -1.73
CA VAL A 101 10.91 1.46 -0.96
C VAL A 101 11.77 1.90 0.23
N LYS A 102 12.36 0.97 0.98
CA LYS A 102 13.29 1.28 2.08
C LYS A 102 14.51 2.08 1.61
N ASN A 103 15.08 1.73 0.46
CA ASN A 103 16.21 2.47 -0.11
C ASN A 103 15.86 3.90 -0.54
N GLN A 104 14.58 4.20 -0.73
CA GLN A 104 14.07 5.56 -1.01
C GLN A 104 13.74 6.36 0.27
N GLY A 105 14.06 5.83 1.46
CA GLY A 105 13.85 6.51 2.74
C GLY A 105 12.43 6.41 3.29
N TRP A 106 11.64 5.46 2.79
CA TRP A 106 10.28 5.18 3.26
C TRP A 106 10.27 4.20 4.42
#